data_AF-A0A235C642-F1
#
_entry.id   AF-A0A235C642-F1
#
_cell.length_a   1.000
_cell.length_b   1.000
_cell.length_c   1.000
_cell.angle_alpha   90.00
_cell.angle_beta   90.00
_cell.angle_gamma   90.00
#
_symmetry.space_group_name_H-M   'P 1'
#
loop_
_entity.id
_entity.type
_entity.pdbx_description
1 polymer ?
#
loop_
_entity_poly.entity_id
_entity_poly.type
_entity_poly.pdbx_seq_one_letter_code
_entity_poly.pdbx_strand_id
1 'polypeptide(L)'
;MLRFLSAQSSLNLWVIFLAENLLVTALALLFGWLVLKFNRKPIKAASRKEVFICILTNVINTLITYSGFWLWKHGYIQLNYSLSWRILFDFVALFILMDLAMFLFHYAIHRSVLYKTIHQFHHHYADPIPIDLFVLHPLETVLAHYGS
;
A
#
# COMPACT_ATOMS: atom_id res chain seq x y z
N MET A 1 -3.30 -23.51 3.57
CA MET A 1 -2.83 -22.24 4.16
C MET A 1 -3.83 -21.64 5.16
N LEU A 2 -5.04 -21.22 4.75
CA LEU A 2 -6.01 -20.56 5.65
C LEU A 2 -6.42 -21.41 6.88
N ARG A 3 -6.55 -22.74 6.72
CA ARG A 3 -6.80 -23.67 7.84
C ARG A 3 -5.65 -23.71 8.87
N PHE A 4 -4.41 -23.52 8.43
CA PHE A 4 -3.25 -23.45 9.32
C PHE A 4 -3.27 -22.13 10.11
N LEU A 5 -3.55 -21.01 9.43
CA LEU A 5 -3.68 -19.69 10.06
C LEU A 5 -4.81 -19.68 11.10
N SER A 6 -5.95 -20.29 10.82
CA SER A 6 -7.08 -20.32 11.77
C SER A 6 -6.80 -21.07 13.07
N ALA A 7 -5.79 -21.96 13.08
CA ALA A 7 -5.38 -22.72 14.24
C ALA A 7 -4.34 -21.98 15.11
N GLN A 8 -3.80 -20.86 14.63
CA GLN A 8 -2.80 -20.07 15.35
C GLN A 8 -3.44 -19.12 16.35
N SER A 9 -2.69 -18.77 17.41
CA SER A 9 -3.07 -17.70 18.33
C SER A 9 -3.06 -16.34 17.62
N SER A 10 -3.81 -15.37 18.15
CA SER A 10 -3.85 -14.02 17.57
C SER A 10 -2.46 -13.40 17.48
N LEU A 11 -1.60 -13.59 18.50
CA LEU A 11 -0.23 -13.07 18.49
C LEU A 11 0.61 -13.67 17.37
N ASN A 12 0.52 -15.00 17.16
CA ASN A 12 1.22 -15.67 16.08
C ASN A 12 0.77 -15.17 14.70
N LEU A 13 -0.54 -14.91 14.53
CA LEU A 13 -1.07 -14.34 13.29
C LEU A 13 -0.48 -12.96 13.00
N TRP A 14 -0.42 -12.09 14.01
CA TRP A 14 0.21 -10.77 13.89
C TRP A 14 1.68 -10.86 13.47
N VAL A 15 2.44 -11.76 14.07
CA VAL A 15 3.85 -11.98 13.71
C VAL A 15 4.00 -12.51 12.29
N ILE A 16 3.18 -13.47 11.89
CA ILE A 16 3.20 -14.04 10.54
C ILE A 16 2.89 -12.97 9.49
N PHE A 17 1.81 -12.21 9.68
CA PHE A 17 1.42 -11.15 8.74
C PHE A 17 2.43 -10.01 8.69
N LEU A 18 3.05 -9.66 9.82
CA LEU A 18 4.14 -8.68 9.85
C LEU A 18 5.36 -9.19 9.09
N ALA A 19 5.76 -10.45 9.30
CA ALA A 19 6.87 -11.05 8.60
C ALA A 19 6.63 -11.11 7.08
N GLU A 20 5.42 -11.43 6.65
CA GLU A 20 5.00 -11.40 5.24
C GLU A 20 5.12 -9.98 4.65
N ASN A 21 4.60 -8.96 5.34
CA ASN A 21 4.69 -7.57 4.89
C ASN A 21 6.14 -7.06 4.82
N LEU A 22 6.97 -7.43 5.80
CA LEU A 22 8.40 -7.11 5.80
C LEU A 22 9.13 -7.80 4.64
N LEU A 23 8.77 -9.05 4.31
CA LEU A 23 9.32 -9.77 3.16
C LEU A 23 8.96 -9.06 1.85
N VAL A 24 7.69 -8.70 1.66
CA VAL A 24 7.25 -7.96 0.47
C VAL A 24 7.98 -6.61 0.36
N THR A 25 8.11 -5.89 1.46
CA THR A 25 8.87 -4.63 1.52
C THR A 25 10.34 -4.84 1.13
N ALA A 26 10.99 -5.87 1.69
CA ALA A 26 12.38 -6.18 1.38
C ALA A 26 12.58 -6.53 -0.11
N LEU A 27 11.67 -7.31 -0.68
CA LEU A 27 11.69 -7.65 -2.11
C LEU A 27 11.49 -6.41 -2.99
N ALA A 28 10.56 -5.52 -2.63
CA ALA A 28 10.33 -4.27 -3.36
C ALA A 28 11.57 -3.37 -3.32
N LEU A 29 12.20 -3.22 -2.15
CA LEU A 29 13.44 -2.44 -2.00
C LEU A 29 14.60 -3.05 -2.78
N LEU A 30 14.75 -4.37 -2.75
CA LEU A 30 15.77 -5.10 -3.52
C LEU A 30 15.57 -4.89 -5.03
N PHE A 31 14.34 -5.03 -5.50
CA PHE A 31 14.02 -4.83 -6.92
C PHE A 31 14.27 -3.38 -7.35
N GLY A 32 13.83 -2.41 -6.56
CA GLY A 32 14.11 -0.99 -6.81
C GLY A 32 15.61 -0.71 -6.87
N TRP A 33 16.38 -1.27 -5.94
CA TRP A 33 17.85 -1.16 -5.94
C TRP A 33 18.48 -1.79 -7.20
N LEU A 34 18.03 -2.98 -7.61
CA LEU A 34 18.50 -3.64 -8.83
C LEU A 34 18.21 -2.78 -10.06
N VAL A 35 17.00 -2.25 -10.20
CA VAL A 35 16.60 -1.38 -11.32
C VAL A 35 17.47 -0.11 -11.37
N LEU A 36 17.70 0.55 -10.24
CA LEU A 36 18.56 1.74 -10.17
C LEU A 36 20.00 1.40 -10.56
N LYS A 37 20.52 0.26 -10.09
CA LYS A 37 21.86 -0.24 -10.43
C LYS A 37 22.00 -0.54 -11.91
N PHE A 38 21.03 -1.22 -12.53
CA PHE A 38 21.03 -1.52 -13.96
C PHE A 38 20.96 -0.24 -14.82
N ASN A 39 20.21 0.75 -14.38
CA ASN A 39 20.08 2.05 -15.06
C ASN A 39 21.19 3.05 -14.71
N ARG A 40 22.22 2.64 -13.93
CA ARG A 40 23.33 3.49 -13.46
C ARG A 40 22.88 4.80 -12.78
N LYS A 41 21.69 4.79 -12.17
CA LYS A 41 21.18 5.93 -11.40
C LYS A 41 21.82 5.96 -10.01
N PRO A 42 22.06 7.15 -9.42
CA PRO A 42 22.65 7.24 -8.08
C PRO A 42 21.70 6.67 -7.02
N ILE A 43 22.23 5.81 -6.15
CA ILE A 43 21.49 5.24 -5.02
C ILE A 43 21.70 6.15 -3.80
N LYS A 44 20.63 6.78 -3.33
CA LYS A 44 20.64 7.60 -2.11
C LYS A 44 20.27 6.74 -0.89
N ALA A 45 20.90 7.00 0.25
CA ALA A 45 20.54 6.36 1.50
C ALA A 45 19.20 6.91 2.02
N ALA A 46 18.34 6.03 2.55
CA ALA A 46 17.08 6.43 3.14
C ALA A 46 17.30 7.27 4.41
N SER A 47 16.61 8.40 4.50
CA SER A 47 16.55 9.26 5.67
C SER A 47 15.79 8.60 6.81
N ARG A 48 16.04 9.05 8.05
CA ARG A 48 15.32 8.57 9.25
C ARG A 48 13.80 8.74 9.14
N LYS A 49 13.34 9.78 8.44
CA LYS A 49 11.91 10.03 8.20
C LYS A 49 11.31 8.98 7.26
N GLU A 50 12.00 8.67 6.16
CA GLU A 50 11.56 7.64 5.21
C GLU A 50 11.52 6.25 5.86
N VAL A 51 12.50 5.92 6.70
CA VAL A 51 12.50 4.67 7.47
C VAL A 51 11.32 4.61 8.44
N PHE A 52 11.04 5.69 9.16
CA PHE A 52 9.89 5.76 10.06
C PHE A 52 8.56 5.56 9.32
N ILE A 53 8.38 6.23 8.17
CA ILE A 53 7.20 6.07 7.33
C ILE A 53 7.07 4.63 6.84
N CYS A 54 8.17 4.03 6.36
CA CYS A 54 8.19 2.63 5.91
C CYS A 54 7.75 1.65 7.01
N ILE A 55 8.22 1.85 8.25
CA ILE A 55 7.81 1.05 9.41
C ILE A 55 6.32 1.24 9.69
N LEU A 56 5.85 2.49 9.71
CA LEU A 56 4.45 2.81 9.96
C LEU A 56 3.53 2.17 8.91
N THR A 57 3.91 2.23 7.62
CA THR A 57 3.19 1.59 6.52
C THR A 57 3.12 0.08 6.71
N ASN A 58 4.22 -0.58 7.10
CA ASN A 58 4.22 -2.02 7.37
C ASN A 58 3.27 -2.41 8.51
N VAL A 59 3.21 -1.60 9.58
CA VAL A 59 2.28 -1.81 10.70
C VAL A 59 0.83 -1.67 10.24
N ILE A 60 0.51 -0.61 9.47
CA ILE A 60 -0.82 -0.38 8.92
C ILE A 60 -1.24 -1.51 7.97
N ASN A 61 -0.36 -1.93 7.06
CA ASN A 61 -0.64 -3.03 6.14
C ASN A 61 -0.87 -4.36 6.88
N THR A 62 -0.12 -4.60 7.95
CA THR A 62 -0.32 -5.77 8.82
C THR A 62 -1.69 -5.72 9.50
N LEU A 63 -2.10 -4.55 10.01
CA LEU A 63 -3.43 -4.34 10.60
C LEU A 63 -4.54 -4.60 9.57
N ILE A 64 -4.41 -4.06 8.35
CA ILE A 64 -5.39 -4.27 7.26
C ILE A 64 -5.48 -5.75 6.91
N THR A 65 -4.34 -6.44 6.78
CA THR A 65 -4.28 -7.88 6.49
C THR A 65 -4.97 -8.70 7.59
N TYR A 66 -4.67 -8.38 8.85
CA TYR A 66 -5.30 -9.02 10.01
C TYR A 66 -6.82 -8.76 10.04
N SER A 67 -7.27 -7.53 9.78
CA SER A 67 -8.69 -7.19 9.68
C SER A 67 -9.40 -7.98 8.56
N GLY A 68 -8.78 -8.10 7.39
CA GLY A 68 -9.30 -8.94 6.30
C GLY A 68 -9.43 -10.41 6.70
N PHE A 69 -8.41 -10.96 7.36
CA PHE A 69 -8.45 -12.32 7.89
C PHE A 69 -9.54 -12.50 8.96
N TRP A 70 -9.71 -11.52 9.85
CA TRP A 70 -10.74 -11.52 10.88
C TRP A 70 -12.14 -11.49 10.29
N LEU A 71 -12.38 -10.66 9.27
CA LEU A 71 -13.66 -10.60 8.54
C LEU A 71 -13.96 -11.92 7.83
N TRP A 72 -12.95 -12.53 7.21
CA TRP A 72 -13.07 -13.87 6.63
C TRP A 72 -13.42 -14.93 7.67
N LYS A 73 -12.76 -14.92 8.83
CA LYS A 73 -13.01 -15.88 9.93
C LYS A 73 -14.45 -15.79 10.46
N HIS A 74 -15.07 -14.61 10.44
CA HIS A 74 -16.45 -14.39 10.88
C HIS A 74 -17.48 -14.60 9.77
N GLY A 75 -17.05 -14.98 8.56
CA GLY A 75 -17.93 -15.26 7.43
C GLY A 75 -18.44 -14.02 6.68
N TYR A 76 -17.95 -12.82 7.01
CA TYR A 76 -18.27 -11.60 6.26
C TYR A 76 -17.62 -11.59 4.87
N ILE A 77 -16.44 -12.20 4.74
CA ILE A 77 -15.75 -12.40 3.46
C ILE A 77 -15.70 -13.89 3.17
N GLN A 78 -16.16 -14.30 2.00
CA GLN A 78 -16.07 -15.68 1.53
C GLN A 78 -15.05 -15.76 0.40
N LEU A 79 -13.98 -16.52 0.61
CA LEU A 79 -12.99 -16.79 -0.42
C LEU A 79 -13.42 -18.04 -1.18
N ASN A 80 -14.00 -17.85 -2.37
CA ASN A 80 -14.37 -18.93 -3.27
C ASN A 80 -13.28 -19.12 -4.34
N TYR A 81 -12.84 -20.36 -4.54
CA TYR A 81 -11.82 -20.72 -5.53
C TYR A 81 -12.41 -21.30 -6.82
N SER A 82 -13.73 -21.34 -6.95
CA SER A 82 -14.37 -21.79 -8.18
C SER A 82 -14.24 -20.75 -9.29
N LEU A 83 -13.86 -21.20 -10.48
CA LEU A 83 -13.89 -20.36 -11.68
C LEU A 83 -15.35 -20.06 -12.04
N SER A 84 -15.73 -18.80 -11.95
CA SER A 84 -17.06 -18.30 -12.24
C SER A 84 -16.98 -16.90 -12.85
N TRP A 85 -17.95 -16.55 -13.68
CA TRP A 85 -18.13 -15.17 -14.19
C TRP A 85 -18.26 -14.13 -13.06
N ARG A 86 -18.64 -14.56 -11.85
CA ARG A 86 -18.66 -13.72 -10.65
C ARG A 86 -17.29 -13.13 -10.29
N ILE A 87 -16.19 -13.78 -10.69
CA ILE A 87 -14.83 -13.26 -10.46
C ILE A 87 -14.65 -11.88 -11.12
N LEU A 88 -15.25 -11.65 -12.29
CA LEU A 88 -15.18 -10.34 -12.94
C LEU A 88 -15.90 -9.27 -12.11
N PHE A 89 -17.04 -9.61 -11.53
CA PHE A 89 -17.78 -8.70 -10.66
C PHE A 89 -17.01 -8.42 -9.37
N ASP A 90 -16.48 -9.45 -8.72
CA ASP A 90 -15.65 -9.31 -7.52
C ASP A 90 -14.40 -8.47 -7.80
N PHE A 91 -13.77 -8.66 -8.97
CA PHE A 91 -12.64 -7.85 -9.41
C PHE A 91 -13.01 -6.37 -9.58
N VAL A 92 -14.10 -6.06 -10.29
CA VAL A 92 -14.56 -4.68 -10.48
C VAL A 92 -14.97 -4.05 -9.15
N ALA A 93 -15.67 -4.79 -8.29
CA ALA A 93 -16.07 -4.31 -6.97
C ALA A 93 -14.85 -4.02 -6.07
N LEU A 94 -13.85 -4.91 -6.06
CA LEU A 94 -12.60 -4.69 -5.34
C LEU A 94 -11.82 -3.50 -5.89
N PHE A 95 -11.79 -3.35 -7.21
CA PHE A 95 -11.12 -2.22 -7.87
C PHE A 95 -11.76 -0.88 -7.44
N ILE A 96 -13.09 -0.77 -7.50
CA ILE A 96 -13.82 0.43 -7.08
C ILE A 96 -13.64 0.68 -5.58
N LEU A 97 -13.70 -0.36 -4.75
CA LEU A 97 -13.52 -0.23 -3.31
C LEU A 97 -12.11 0.27 -2.96
N MET A 98 -11.09 -0.25 -3.63
CA MET A 98 -9.71 0.18 -3.45
C MET A 98 -9.53 1.65 -3.87
N ASP A 99 -10.09 2.05 -5.01
CA ASP A 99 -10.03 3.43 -5.50
C ASP A 99 -10.75 4.40 -4.54
N LEU A 100 -11.94 4.03 -4.06
CA LEU A 100 -12.67 4.80 -3.05
C LEU A 100 -11.88 4.91 -1.74
N ALA A 101 -11.26 3.82 -1.27
CA ALA A 101 -10.45 3.85 -0.07
C ALA A 101 -9.26 4.80 -0.23
N MET A 102 -8.55 4.73 -1.37
CA MET A 102 -7.47 5.66 -1.72
C MET A 102 -7.94 7.11 -1.72
N PHE A 103 -9.09 7.41 -2.33
CA PHE A 103 -9.68 8.75 -2.34
C PHE A 103 -9.97 9.26 -0.92
N LEU A 104 -10.61 8.45 -0.08
CA LEU A 104 -10.94 8.84 1.29
C LEU A 104 -9.70 9.07 2.15
N PHE A 105 -8.69 8.20 2.05
CA PHE A 105 -7.42 8.38 2.77
C PHE A 105 -6.70 9.64 2.30
N HIS A 106 -6.63 9.85 0.99
CA HIS A 106 -6.02 11.03 0.41
C HIS A 106 -6.74 12.31 0.86
N TYR A 107 -8.07 12.35 0.78
CA TYR A 107 -8.88 13.46 1.26
C TYR A 107 -8.67 13.75 2.75
N ALA A 108 -8.62 12.70 3.59
CA ALA A 108 -8.37 12.82 5.01
C ALA A 108 -6.97 13.40 5.31
N ILE A 109 -5.93 12.95 4.60
CA ILE A 109 -4.57 13.46 4.73
C ILE A 109 -4.52 14.94 4.32
N HIS A 110 -5.13 15.31 3.19
CA HIS A 110 -5.21 16.69 2.71
C HIS A 110 -5.98 17.62 3.65
N ARG A 111 -7.00 17.11 4.36
CA ARG A 111 -7.74 17.86 5.38
C ARG A 111 -7.02 17.95 6.73
N SER A 112 -5.99 17.15 6.96
CA SER A 112 -5.23 17.13 8.22
C SER A 112 -3.99 18.05 8.17
N VAL A 113 -3.50 18.48 9.33
CA VAL A 113 -2.28 19.31 9.47
C VAL A 113 -1.02 18.64 8.88
N LEU A 114 -1.07 17.32 8.63
CA LEU A 114 -0.02 16.55 7.95
C LEU A 114 0.20 16.98 6.50
N TYR A 115 -0.79 17.62 5.86
CA TYR A 115 -0.70 18.15 4.49
C TYR A 115 0.54 19.03 4.29
N LYS A 116 0.79 19.99 5.18
CA LYS A 116 1.94 20.91 5.02
C LYS A 116 3.28 20.18 5.06
N THR A 117 3.42 19.17 5.93
CA THR A 117 4.66 18.39 6.09
C THR A 117 4.88 17.42 4.93
N ILE A 118 3.83 16.76 4.45
CA ILE A 118 3.89 15.75 3.37
C ILE A 118 4.00 16.42 2.00
N HIS A 119 3.24 17.49 1.76
CA HIS A 119 3.26 18.23 0.50
C HIS A 119 4.60 18.96 0.29
N GLN A 120 5.20 19.53 1.34
CA GLN A 120 6.56 20.08 1.27
C GLN A 120 7.63 19.01 1.06
N PHE A 121 7.42 17.79 1.57
CA PHE A 121 8.31 16.66 1.30
C PHE A 121 8.19 16.24 -0.17
N HIS A 122 6.99 16.14 -0.71
CA HIS A 122 6.73 15.75 -2.11
C HIS A 122 7.34 16.69 -3.14
N HIS A 123 7.24 18.01 -2.91
CA HIS A 123 7.89 19.00 -3.79
C HIS A 123 9.41 19.07 -3.66
N HIS A 124 10.02 18.42 -2.66
CA HIS A 124 11.47 18.38 -2.50
C HIS A 124 12.15 17.33 -3.39
N TYR A 125 11.40 16.33 -3.87
CA TYR A 125 11.90 15.29 -4.77
C TYR A 125 11.52 15.65 -6.22
N ALA A 126 12.29 16.58 -6.82
CA ALA A 126 12.17 16.95 -8.23
C ALA A 126 12.57 15.81 -9.21
N ASP A 127 13.18 14.74 -8.69
CA ASP A 127 13.49 13.50 -9.43
C ASP A 127 12.71 12.35 -8.79
N PRO A 128 11.62 11.86 -9.42
CA PRO A 128 10.79 10.82 -8.84
C PRO A 128 11.61 9.53 -8.64
N ILE A 129 11.67 9.08 -7.39
CA ILE A 129 12.21 7.78 -6.97
C ILE A 129 11.07 6.75 -6.87
N PRO A 130 11.35 5.44 -6.88
CA PRO A 130 10.30 4.40 -6.95
C PRO A 130 9.23 4.46 -5.84
N ILE A 131 9.48 5.18 -4.75
CA ILE A 131 8.52 5.39 -3.66
C ILE A 131 7.42 6.41 -4.03
N ASP A 132 7.66 7.27 -5.02
CA ASP A 132 6.72 8.29 -5.50
C ASP A 132 5.58 7.68 -6.33
N LEU A 133 5.71 6.42 -6.75
CA LEU A 133 4.64 5.65 -7.40
C LEU A 133 3.41 5.47 -6.48
N PHE A 134 3.59 5.59 -5.16
CA PHE A 134 2.51 5.53 -4.17
C PHE A 134 1.84 6.88 -3.90
N VAL A 135 2.23 7.93 -4.63
CA VAL A 135 1.78 9.31 -4.42
C VAL A 135 1.43 9.98 -5.75
N LEU A 136 0.67 9.29 -6.61
CA LEU A 136 0.00 9.96 -7.73
C LEU A 136 -1.50 10.14 -7.46
N HIS A 137 -1.96 11.36 -7.67
CA HIS A 137 -3.35 11.76 -7.57
C HIS A 137 -4.01 11.65 -8.97
N PRO A 138 -5.07 10.83 -9.16
CA PRO A 138 -5.74 10.68 -10.45
C PRO A 138 -6.35 11.97 -11.00
N LEU A 139 -6.67 12.97 -10.14
CA LEU A 139 -7.27 14.23 -10.60
C LEU A 139 -6.24 15.26 -11.09
N GLU A 140 -4.94 15.08 -10.86
CA GLU A 140 -3.92 15.97 -11.48
C GLU A 140 -3.91 15.80 -13.00
N THR A 141 -4.28 14.62 -13.52
CA THR A 141 -4.38 14.35 -14.96
C THR A 141 -5.62 14.99 -15.61
N VAL A 142 -6.69 15.26 -14.84
CA VAL A 142 -7.95 15.82 -15.38
C VAL A 142 -7.98 17.34 -15.29
N LEU A 143 -7.40 17.93 -14.23
CA LEU A 143 -7.37 19.38 -14.04
C LEU A 143 -6.23 20.09 -14.79
N ALA A 144 -5.16 19.38 -15.18
CA ALA A 144 -4.09 19.95 -15.99
C ALA A 144 -4.51 20.33 -17.42
N HIS A 145 -5.73 19.98 -17.87
CA HIS A 145 -6.22 20.36 -19.20
C HIS A 145 -7.10 21.64 -19.22
N TYR A 146 -7.38 22.27 -18.07
CA TYR A 146 -8.20 23.49 -17.97
C TYR A 146 -7.45 24.73 -17.45
N GLY A 147 -6.11 24.72 -17.51
CA GLY A 147 -5.28 25.88 -17.19
C GLY A 147 -4.46 26.33 -18.39
N SER A 148 -5.13 26.83 -19.42
CA SER A 148 -4.57 27.73 -20.43
C SER A 148 -4.57 29.16 -19.91
#